data_AF-A0A4R3HP67-F1
#
_entry.id   AF-A0A4R3HP67-F1
#
_cell.length_a   1.000
_cell.length_b   1.000
_cell.length_c   1.000
_cell.angle_alpha   90.00
_cell.angle_beta   90.00
_cell.angle_gamma   90.00
#
_symmetry.space_group_name_H-M   'P 1'
#
loop_
_entity.id
_entity.type
_entity.pdbx_description
1 polymer ?
#
loop_
_entity_poly.entity_id
_entity_poly.type
_entity_poly.pdbx_seq_one_letter_code
_entity_poly.pdbx_strand_id
1 'polypeptide(L)'
;MSIRSQLRPNTDTPKHVKCIAKVVCSVATVMLSTPFFTLAHADEPGRGQTAQFERNYLTNIINHHYSALRITELAAGTDQQRDAALNNPQEGTAPTPGTSPTPAKASSDEIKSMARQANRMQREEIKTAQRFLQEWYGQQHTPTLTQEGQQQIQRLEQTAAGNQFDRAYLEVFSNHHYGALHPSLDCEVKVDIRHEPLKNYCHGIVEHQKIEINNMREQLCKRFNVCDFQPSASNRE
;
A
#
# COMPACT_ATOMS: atom_id res chain seq x y z
N MET A 1 -38.54 47.46 -16.99
CA MET A 1 -39.16 48.80 -16.92
C MET A 1 -38.72 49.43 -15.61
N SER A 2 -37.67 50.24 -15.58
CA SER A 2 -37.59 51.65 -16.01
C SER A 2 -37.86 52.62 -14.85
N ILE A 3 -36.74 53.12 -14.30
CA ILE A 3 -36.47 54.54 -14.05
C ILE A 3 -36.97 55.18 -12.73
N ARG A 4 -36.10 56.12 -12.28
CA ARG A 4 -36.27 57.32 -11.41
C ARG A 4 -35.94 57.09 -9.92
N SER A 5 -35.22 57.99 -9.22
CA SER A 5 -34.66 59.29 -9.59
C SER A 5 -33.99 59.95 -8.38
N GLN A 6 -32.85 60.62 -8.65
CA GLN A 6 -32.36 61.91 -8.12
C GLN A 6 -32.01 62.04 -6.63
N LEU A 7 -30.81 62.47 -6.20
CA LEU A 7 -29.97 63.66 -6.45
C LEU A 7 -30.51 65.00 -5.89
N ARG A 8 -29.72 65.55 -4.95
CA ARG A 8 -29.39 66.98 -4.67
C ARG A 8 -30.18 67.73 -3.54
N PRO A 9 -29.69 68.90 -3.06
CA PRO A 9 -28.82 69.04 -1.88
C PRO A 9 -29.30 70.20 -0.95
N ASN A 10 -28.56 70.56 0.10
CA ASN A 10 -28.23 71.95 0.52
C ASN A 10 -27.68 71.95 1.95
N THR A 11 -26.42 72.36 2.15
CA THR A 11 -25.99 73.72 2.60
C THR A 11 -26.59 74.14 3.93
N ASP A 12 -25.77 74.16 4.99
CA ASP A 12 -25.43 75.42 5.64
C ASP A 12 -24.30 75.27 6.67
N THR A 13 -23.35 76.19 6.56
CA THR A 13 -22.44 76.67 7.61
C THR A 13 -22.73 78.18 7.75
N PRO A 14 -22.21 78.98 8.71
CA PRO A 14 -21.27 78.69 9.81
C PRO A 14 -21.64 79.37 11.16
N LYS A 15 -20.83 79.19 12.21
CA LYS A 15 -20.03 80.25 12.89
C LYS A 15 -19.61 79.85 14.32
N HIS A 16 -18.29 79.92 14.53
CA HIS A 16 -17.48 80.27 15.72
C HIS A 16 -18.05 79.99 17.13
N VAL A 17 -17.30 79.40 18.08
CA VAL A 17 -16.18 80.04 18.80
C VAL A 17 -15.30 78.98 19.51
N LYS A 18 -14.02 79.32 19.63
CA LYS A 18 -12.89 78.56 20.20
C LYS A 18 -13.09 78.11 21.67
N CYS A 19 -12.59 76.92 21.99
CA CYS A 19 -11.74 76.76 23.19
C CYS A 19 -10.74 75.61 23.01
N ILE A 20 -9.51 75.89 23.44
CA ILE A 20 -8.32 75.09 23.30
C ILE A 20 -8.29 74.09 24.46
N ALA A 21 -8.19 72.80 24.15
CA ALA A 21 -7.70 71.80 25.09
C ALA A 21 -6.87 70.78 24.31
N LYS A 22 -5.57 70.78 24.57
CA LYS A 22 -4.63 69.76 24.09
C LYS A 22 -5.04 68.42 24.71
N VAL A 23 -5.50 67.48 23.89
CA VAL A 23 -5.57 66.07 24.25
C VAL A 23 -4.68 65.30 23.29
N VAL A 24 -3.66 64.67 23.87
CA VAL A 24 -2.73 63.76 23.21
C VAL A 24 -3.53 62.60 22.63
N CYS A 25 -3.67 62.57 21.31
CA CYS A 25 -4.28 61.43 20.62
C CYS A 25 -3.19 60.38 20.40
N SER A 26 -3.17 59.37 21.27
CA SER A 26 -2.38 58.17 21.06
C SER A 26 -2.84 57.50 19.75
N VAL A 27 -1.90 57.25 18.85
CA VAL A 27 -2.14 56.44 17.66
C VAL A 27 -2.51 55.04 18.14
N ALA A 28 -3.80 54.71 18.11
CA ALA A 28 -4.27 53.35 18.28
C ALA A 28 -3.87 52.57 17.03
N THR A 29 -2.71 51.91 17.09
CA THR A 29 -2.34 50.87 16.14
C THR A 29 -3.38 49.75 16.30
N VAL A 30 -4.34 49.69 15.38
CA VAL A 30 -5.20 48.51 15.22
C VAL A 30 -4.28 47.39 14.75
N MET A 31 -3.79 46.58 15.70
CA MET A 31 -3.19 45.30 15.37
C MET A 31 -4.30 44.44 14.77
N LEU A 32 -4.29 44.30 13.43
CA LEU A 32 -4.99 43.20 12.79
C LEU A 32 -4.34 41.92 13.29
N SER A 33 -4.94 41.33 14.32
CA SER A 33 -4.68 39.94 14.72
C SER A 33 -5.20 39.05 13.59
N THR A 34 -4.38 38.79 12.59
CA THR A 34 -4.62 37.69 11.66
C THR A 34 -4.70 36.42 12.51
N PRO A 35 -5.81 35.67 12.47
CA PRO A 35 -5.84 34.37 13.12
C PRO A 35 -4.77 33.53 12.44
N PHE A 36 -3.71 33.22 13.19
CA PHE A 36 -2.87 32.09 12.86
C PHE A 36 -3.77 30.87 12.99
N PHE A 37 -4.35 30.43 11.87
CA PHE A 37 -4.78 29.06 11.75
C PHE A 37 -3.51 28.22 11.88
N THR A 38 -3.17 27.83 13.10
CA THR A 38 -2.40 26.62 13.29
C THR A 38 -3.23 25.54 12.64
N LEU A 39 -2.89 25.19 11.40
CA LEU A 39 -3.33 23.92 10.84
C LEU A 39 -2.82 22.88 11.83
N ALA A 40 -3.72 22.38 12.68
CA ALA A 40 -3.45 21.31 13.60
C ALA A 40 -3.27 20.03 12.76
N HIS A 41 -2.16 19.95 12.03
CA HIS A 41 -1.67 18.76 11.34
C HIS A 41 -1.08 17.75 12.34
N ALA A 42 -1.60 17.72 13.57
CA ALA A 42 -1.15 16.84 14.65
C ALA A 42 -1.92 15.50 14.66
N ASP A 43 -3.03 15.44 13.92
CA ASP A 43 -3.96 14.30 13.88
C ASP A 43 -3.92 13.50 12.58
N GLU A 44 -3.11 13.90 11.59
CA GLU A 44 -2.94 13.06 10.40
C GLU A 44 -1.97 11.90 10.68
N PRO A 45 -2.32 10.66 10.30
CA PRO A 45 -1.43 9.52 10.43
C PRO A 45 -0.07 9.74 9.74
N GLY A 46 0.99 9.11 10.26
CA GLY A 46 2.32 9.19 9.65
C GLY A 46 3.24 10.33 10.14
N ARG A 47 2.96 10.89 11.32
CA ARG A 47 3.78 11.94 11.98
C ARG A 47 4.44 11.37 13.24
N GLY A 48 5.63 11.86 13.60
CA GLY A 48 6.32 11.47 14.85
C GLY A 48 7.34 10.33 14.69
N GLN A 49 7.68 9.67 15.80
CA GLN A 49 8.82 8.73 15.89
C GLN A 49 8.62 7.45 15.07
N THR A 50 7.37 7.03 14.83
CA THR A 50 7.04 5.80 14.07
C THR A 50 7.05 6.03 12.56
N ALA A 51 6.98 7.27 12.09
CA ALA A 51 6.80 7.58 10.67
C ALA A 51 7.89 6.97 9.76
N GLN A 52 9.15 6.94 10.23
CA GLN A 52 10.22 6.29 9.47
C GLN A 52 10.05 4.78 9.39
N PHE A 53 9.64 4.15 10.49
CA PHE A 53 9.34 2.73 10.53
C PHE A 53 8.20 2.38 9.57
N GLU A 54 7.11 3.15 9.59
CA GLU A 54 5.94 2.93 8.74
C GLU A 54 6.28 3.07 7.25
N ARG A 55 7.02 4.12 6.86
CA ARG A 55 7.52 4.28 5.48
C ARG A 55 8.40 3.10 5.05
N ASN A 56 9.29 2.65 5.94
CA ASN A 56 10.18 1.53 5.66
C ASN A 56 9.39 0.23 5.47
N TYR A 57 8.41 -0.04 6.33
CA TYR A 57 7.53 -1.19 6.21
C TYR A 57 6.75 -1.16 4.90
N LEU A 58 6.07 -0.05 4.59
CA LEU A 58 5.29 0.08 3.36
C LEU A 58 6.16 -0.09 2.09
N THR A 59 7.35 0.51 2.09
CA THR A 59 8.31 0.33 0.99
C THR A 59 8.76 -1.13 0.87
N ASN A 60 9.06 -1.77 2.00
CA ASN A 60 9.52 -3.16 2.05
C ASN A 60 8.43 -4.13 1.54
N ILE A 61 7.20 -3.99 2.04
CA ILE A 61 6.10 -4.89 1.68
C ILE A 61 5.69 -4.72 0.21
N ILE A 62 5.76 -3.51 -0.34
CA ILE A 62 5.56 -3.28 -1.79
C ILE A 62 6.56 -4.10 -2.61
N ASN A 63 7.85 -4.07 -2.26
CA ASN A 63 8.89 -4.79 -2.99
C ASN A 63 8.79 -6.30 -2.79
N HIS A 64 8.48 -6.74 -1.57
CA HIS A 64 8.23 -8.14 -1.24
C HIS A 64 7.09 -8.70 -2.10
N HIS A 65 5.91 -8.06 -2.06
CA HIS A 65 4.76 -8.46 -2.86
C HIS A 65 5.00 -8.39 -4.37
N TYR A 66 5.79 -7.43 -4.83
CA TYR A 66 6.12 -7.33 -6.26
C TYR A 66 6.83 -8.59 -6.77
N SER A 67 7.71 -9.20 -5.98
CA SER A 67 8.32 -10.49 -6.35
C SER A 67 7.33 -11.65 -6.34
N ALA A 68 6.36 -11.65 -5.43
CA ALA A 68 5.28 -12.63 -5.41
C ALA A 68 4.43 -12.62 -6.69
N LEU A 69 4.26 -11.46 -7.31
CA LEU A 69 3.49 -11.36 -8.55
C LEU A 69 4.10 -12.24 -9.62
N ARG A 70 5.42 -12.17 -9.83
CA ARG A 70 6.11 -13.03 -10.80
C ARG A 70 6.13 -14.50 -10.37
N ILE A 71 6.31 -14.78 -9.08
CA ILE A 71 6.26 -16.16 -8.54
C ILE A 71 4.91 -16.82 -8.85
N THR A 72 3.81 -16.11 -8.61
CA THR A 72 2.44 -16.59 -8.85
C THR A 72 2.10 -16.65 -10.34
N GLU A 73 2.62 -15.74 -11.15
CA GLU A 73 2.50 -15.75 -12.62
C GLU A 73 3.15 -16.99 -13.24
N LEU A 74 4.32 -17.43 -12.74
CA LEU A 74 4.95 -18.67 -13.22
C LEU A 74 4.08 -19.90 -12.93
N ALA A 75 3.35 -19.90 -11.82
CA ALA A 75 2.45 -20.99 -11.47
C ALA A 75 1.17 -20.98 -12.29
N ALA A 76 0.45 -19.86 -12.29
CA ALA A 76 -0.86 -19.73 -12.92
C ALA A 76 -0.81 -19.47 -14.44
N GLY A 77 0.33 -19.02 -14.96
CA GLY A 77 0.44 -18.44 -16.28
C GLY A 77 -0.11 -17.01 -16.32
N THR A 78 0.18 -16.32 -17.41
CA THR A 78 -0.34 -14.98 -17.68
C THR A 78 -1.05 -14.91 -19.00
N ASP A 79 -2.12 -14.10 -19.04
CA ASP A 79 -2.83 -13.84 -20.27
C ASP A 79 -2.26 -12.60 -20.99
N GLN A 80 -2.08 -12.70 -22.30
CA GLN A 80 -1.79 -11.54 -23.15
C GLN A 80 -3.04 -10.66 -23.35
N GLN A 81 -4.23 -11.26 -23.30
CA GLN A 81 -5.53 -10.60 -23.28
C GLN A 81 -6.43 -11.31 -22.27
N ARG A 82 -7.06 -10.56 -21.37
CA ARG A 82 -8.02 -11.14 -20.42
C ARG A 82 -9.23 -11.69 -21.17
N ASP A 83 -9.65 -12.89 -20.77
CA ASP A 83 -10.91 -13.47 -21.24
C ASP A 83 -12.09 -12.61 -20.73
N ALA A 84 -13.11 -12.42 -21.58
CA ALA A 84 -14.33 -11.72 -21.19
C ALA A 84 -15.23 -12.60 -20.31
N ALA A 85 -15.06 -13.92 -20.33
CA ALA A 85 -15.82 -14.84 -19.50
C ALA A 85 -15.33 -14.81 -18.04
N LEU A 86 -16.19 -14.33 -17.14
CA LEU A 86 -15.88 -14.15 -15.70
C LEU A 86 -15.57 -15.44 -14.93
N ASN A 87 -15.73 -16.63 -15.54
CA ASN A 87 -15.65 -17.93 -14.88
C ASN A 87 -14.66 -18.91 -15.52
N ASN A 88 -13.70 -18.43 -16.32
CA ASN A 88 -12.71 -19.32 -16.94
C ASN A 88 -11.66 -19.80 -15.88
N PRO A 89 -11.61 -21.10 -15.53
CA PRO A 89 -10.65 -21.62 -14.56
C PRO A 89 -9.21 -21.62 -15.08
N GLN A 90 -9.01 -21.34 -16.37
CA GLN A 90 -7.71 -21.25 -17.04
C GLN A 90 -7.28 -19.81 -17.32
N GLU A 91 -8.09 -18.79 -16.98
CA GLU A 91 -7.66 -17.40 -17.02
C GLU A 91 -6.38 -17.25 -16.16
N GLY A 92 -5.33 -16.70 -16.74
CA GLY A 92 -4.08 -16.40 -16.07
C GLY A 92 -4.15 -15.09 -15.30
N THR A 93 -2.99 -14.60 -14.88
CA THR A 93 -2.85 -13.26 -14.31
C THR A 93 -2.38 -12.28 -15.38
N ALA A 94 -2.61 -10.97 -15.22
CA ALA A 94 -1.92 -10.01 -16.09
C ALA A 94 -0.40 -10.10 -15.82
N PRO A 95 0.48 -9.98 -16.84
CA PRO A 95 1.91 -9.93 -16.59
C PRO A 95 2.31 -8.77 -15.69
N THR A 96 3.25 -9.00 -14.78
CA THR A 96 3.87 -7.93 -14.01
C THR A 96 4.66 -7.01 -14.95
N PRO A 97 4.55 -5.67 -14.82
CA PRO A 97 5.31 -4.74 -15.66
C PRO A 97 6.80 -5.09 -15.67
N GLY A 98 7.40 -5.14 -16.86
CA GLY A 98 8.80 -5.53 -17.03
C GLY A 98 9.05 -7.03 -17.16
N THR A 99 8.01 -7.87 -17.12
CA THR A 99 8.12 -9.32 -17.37
C THR A 99 7.41 -9.71 -18.66
N SER A 100 7.93 -10.72 -19.36
CA SER A 100 7.24 -11.30 -20.51
C SER A 100 6.09 -12.20 -20.06
N PRO A 101 4.99 -12.26 -20.85
CA PRO A 101 3.96 -13.27 -20.65
C PRO A 101 4.55 -14.68 -20.58
N THR A 102 3.99 -15.52 -19.72
CA THR A 102 4.48 -16.88 -19.46
C THR A 102 3.33 -17.88 -19.44
N PRO A 103 3.50 -19.10 -20.00
CA PRO A 103 2.53 -20.17 -19.80
C PRO A 103 2.54 -20.64 -18.34
N ALA A 104 1.45 -21.24 -17.89
CA ALA A 104 1.39 -21.87 -16.58
C ALA A 104 2.39 -23.03 -16.49
N LYS A 105 3.23 -23.03 -15.46
CA LYS A 105 4.15 -24.15 -15.17
C LYS A 105 3.57 -25.14 -14.17
N ALA A 106 2.58 -24.73 -13.38
CA ALA A 106 1.91 -25.64 -12.44
C ALA A 106 1.01 -26.64 -13.20
N SER A 107 1.05 -27.91 -12.80
CA SER A 107 0.13 -28.93 -13.33
C SER A 107 -1.19 -28.98 -12.56
N SER A 108 -1.16 -28.70 -11.27
CA SER A 108 -2.34 -28.74 -10.40
C SER A 108 -3.25 -27.52 -10.59
N ASP A 109 -4.52 -27.75 -10.93
CA ASP A 109 -5.53 -26.68 -11.03
C ASP A 109 -5.78 -25.98 -9.69
N GLU A 110 -5.63 -26.69 -8.57
CA GLU A 110 -5.71 -26.12 -7.24
C GLU A 110 -4.54 -25.14 -6.98
N ILE A 111 -3.32 -25.50 -7.41
CA ILE A 111 -2.14 -24.62 -7.28
C ILE A 111 -2.29 -23.39 -8.17
N LYS A 112 -2.75 -23.55 -9.43
CA LYS A 112 -3.06 -22.41 -10.30
C LYS A 112 -4.11 -21.50 -9.66
N SER A 113 -5.16 -22.06 -9.08
CA SER A 113 -6.22 -21.29 -8.42
C SER A 113 -5.70 -20.50 -7.22
N MET A 114 -4.91 -21.13 -6.34
CA MET A 114 -4.27 -20.43 -5.22
C MET A 114 -3.34 -19.32 -5.71
N ALA A 115 -2.50 -19.60 -6.70
CA ALA A 115 -1.57 -18.62 -7.26
C ALA A 115 -2.30 -17.39 -7.82
N ARG A 116 -3.43 -17.55 -8.51
CA ARG A 116 -4.24 -16.43 -9.00
C ARG A 116 -4.86 -15.60 -7.88
N GLN A 117 -5.34 -16.27 -6.83
CA GLN A 117 -5.92 -15.59 -5.66
C GLN A 117 -4.85 -14.75 -4.97
N ALA A 118 -3.69 -15.34 -4.68
CA ALA A 118 -2.55 -14.65 -4.09
C ALA A 118 -2.07 -13.49 -4.97
N ASN A 119 -1.96 -13.68 -6.30
CA ASN A 119 -1.56 -12.60 -7.22
C ASN A 119 -2.52 -11.41 -7.16
N ARG A 120 -3.83 -11.66 -7.15
CA ARG A 120 -4.85 -10.60 -7.04
C ARG A 120 -4.76 -9.87 -5.71
N MET A 121 -4.67 -10.61 -4.60
CA MET A 121 -4.56 -10.03 -3.26
C MET A 121 -3.33 -9.14 -3.16
N GLN A 122 -2.16 -9.64 -3.57
CA GLN A 122 -0.91 -8.89 -3.47
C GLN A 122 -0.86 -7.65 -4.39
N ARG A 123 -1.57 -7.67 -5.52
CA ARG A 123 -1.76 -6.44 -6.33
C ARG A 123 -2.56 -5.38 -5.59
N GLU A 124 -3.63 -5.77 -4.89
CA GLU A 124 -4.42 -4.82 -4.10
C GLU A 124 -3.67 -4.33 -2.86
N GLU A 125 -2.84 -5.19 -2.25
CA GLU A 125 -1.96 -4.82 -1.14
C GLU A 125 -0.88 -3.83 -1.59
N ILE A 126 -0.24 -4.04 -2.74
CA ILE A 126 0.72 -3.07 -3.33
C ILE A 126 0.05 -1.72 -3.55
N LYS A 127 -1.13 -1.69 -4.19
CA LYS A 127 -1.86 -0.43 -4.44
C LYS A 127 -2.22 0.27 -3.14
N THR A 128 -2.65 -0.48 -2.13
CA THR A 128 -3.00 0.06 -0.81
C THR A 128 -1.79 0.66 -0.12
N ALA A 129 -0.66 -0.06 -0.10
CA ALA A 129 0.58 0.45 0.49
C ALA A 129 1.14 1.67 -0.25
N GLN A 130 1.04 1.71 -1.59
CA GLN A 130 1.41 2.88 -2.39
C GLN A 130 0.51 4.09 -2.07
N ARG A 131 -0.80 3.87 -1.92
CA ARG A 131 -1.74 4.92 -1.51
C ARG A 131 -1.38 5.46 -0.12
N PHE A 132 -1.10 4.57 0.83
CA PHE A 132 -0.66 4.93 2.18
C PHE A 132 0.64 5.76 2.15
N LEU A 133 1.63 5.37 1.35
CA LEU A 133 2.86 6.15 1.19
C LEU A 133 2.60 7.56 0.65
N GLN A 134 1.74 7.66 -0.36
CA GLN A 134 1.43 8.93 -1.02
C GLN A 134 0.59 9.85 -0.13
N GLU A 135 -0.50 9.34 0.45
CA GLU A 135 -1.46 10.14 1.21
C GLU A 135 -0.90 10.59 2.55
N TRP A 136 -0.19 9.73 3.28
CA TRP A 136 0.26 10.03 4.64
C TRP A 136 1.67 10.63 4.71
N TYR A 137 2.51 10.38 3.71
CA TYR A 137 3.92 10.81 3.72
C TYR A 137 4.34 11.59 2.47
N GLY A 138 3.45 11.78 1.49
CA GLY A 138 3.79 12.44 0.23
C GLY A 138 4.84 11.71 -0.59
N GLN A 139 5.06 10.41 -0.34
CA GLN A 139 6.09 9.61 -1.00
C GLN A 139 5.47 8.70 -2.05
N GLN A 140 6.07 8.68 -3.23
CA GLN A 140 5.82 7.66 -4.25
C GLN A 140 6.91 6.60 -4.18
N HIS A 141 6.53 5.35 -4.40
CA HIS A 141 7.47 4.25 -4.49
C HIS A 141 7.13 3.36 -5.69
N THR A 142 8.12 3.21 -6.58
CA THR A 142 8.05 2.25 -7.68
C THR A 142 8.54 0.90 -7.17
N PRO A 143 7.74 -0.18 -7.26
CA PRO A 143 8.15 -1.49 -6.79
C PRO A 143 9.43 -1.96 -7.47
N THR A 144 10.32 -2.57 -6.71
CA THR A 144 11.57 -3.17 -7.20
C THR A 144 11.70 -4.60 -6.72
N LEU A 145 12.34 -5.45 -7.53
CA LEU A 145 12.67 -6.81 -7.10
C LEU A 145 13.80 -6.78 -6.07
N THR A 146 13.56 -7.40 -4.93
CA THR A 146 14.62 -7.68 -3.94
C THR A 146 15.54 -8.80 -4.43
N GLN A 147 16.75 -8.89 -3.89
CA GLN A 147 17.68 -9.98 -4.20
C GLN A 147 17.08 -11.36 -3.88
N GLU A 148 16.41 -11.47 -2.74
CA GLU A 148 15.69 -12.70 -2.34
C GLU A 148 14.60 -13.05 -3.36
N GLY A 149 13.78 -12.06 -3.75
CA GLY A 149 12.74 -12.25 -4.75
C GLY A 149 13.30 -12.70 -6.10
N GLN A 150 14.43 -12.13 -6.53
CA GLN A 150 15.12 -12.55 -7.76
C GLN A 150 15.58 -14.00 -7.68
N GLN A 151 16.16 -14.43 -6.56
CA GLN A 151 16.61 -15.81 -6.36
C GLN A 151 15.44 -16.81 -6.38
N GLN A 152 14.34 -16.46 -5.71
CA GLN A 152 13.12 -17.27 -5.69
C GLN A 152 12.50 -17.41 -7.08
N ILE A 153 12.39 -16.29 -7.82
CA ILE A 153 11.92 -16.28 -9.20
C ILE A 153 12.85 -17.15 -10.07
N GLN A 154 14.16 -16.96 -9.98
CA GLN A 154 15.14 -17.71 -10.78
C GLN A 154 15.04 -19.22 -10.51
N ARG A 155 14.90 -19.64 -9.24
CA ARG A 155 14.68 -21.06 -8.88
C ARG A 155 13.46 -21.62 -9.59
N LEU A 156 12.35 -20.90 -9.59
CA LEU A 156 11.11 -21.33 -10.23
C LEU A 156 11.19 -21.29 -11.76
N GLU A 157 11.85 -20.31 -12.35
CA GLU A 157 12.06 -20.22 -13.80
C GLU A 157 12.87 -21.41 -14.32
N GLN A 158 13.88 -21.85 -13.56
CA GLN A 158 14.73 -23.00 -13.90
C GLN A 158 14.08 -24.37 -13.60
N THR A 159 13.02 -24.42 -12.80
CA THR A 159 12.35 -25.68 -12.45
C THR A 159 11.46 -26.16 -13.60
N ALA A 160 11.53 -27.44 -13.99
CA ALA A 160 10.70 -27.99 -15.05
C ALA A 160 9.20 -27.96 -14.68
N ALA A 161 8.33 -27.62 -15.64
CA ALA A 161 6.88 -27.59 -15.44
C ALA A 161 6.30 -28.96 -15.00
N GLY A 162 5.10 -28.93 -14.42
CA GLY A 162 4.43 -30.11 -13.88
C GLY A 162 4.73 -30.36 -12.41
N ASN A 163 4.75 -31.62 -11.98
CA ASN A 163 4.90 -31.99 -10.56
C ASN A 163 6.18 -31.45 -9.90
N GLN A 164 7.29 -31.32 -10.63
CA GLN A 164 8.52 -30.73 -10.10
C GLN A 164 8.32 -29.25 -9.77
N PHE A 165 7.67 -28.51 -10.68
CA PHE A 165 7.29 -27.13 -10.45
C PHE A 165 6.29 -26.99 -9.31
N ASP A 166 5.24 -27.81 -9.27
CA ASP A 166 4.22 -27.79 -8.21
C ASP A 166 4.87 -27.89 -6.82
N ARG A 167 5.79 -28.86 -6.63
CA ARG A 167 6.52 -29.00 -5.36
C ARG A 167 7.40 -27.78 -5.08
N ALA A 168 8.22 -27.36 -6.04
CA ALA A 168 9.14 -26.24 -5.84
C ALA A 168 8.38 -24.93 -5.54
N TYR A 169 7.26 -24.70 -6.21
CA TYR A 169 6.39 -23.54 -5.98
C TYR A 169 5.85 -23.52 -4.55
N LEU A 170 5.31 -24.64 -4.06
CA LEU A 170 4.78 -24.71 -2.69
C LEU A 170 5.88 -24.44 -1.64
N GLU A 171 7.09 -24.98 -1.84
CA GLU A 171 8.23 -24.72 -0.95
C GLU A 171 8.67 -23.24 -1.02
N VAL A 172 8.91 -22.72 -2.24
CA VAL A 172 9.36 -21.33 -2.45
C VAL A 172 8.35 -20.34 -1.91
N PHE A 173 7.07 -20.52 -2.23
CA PHE A 173 6.05 -19.53 -1.90
C PHE A 173 5.67 -19.59 -0.42
N SER A 174 5.77 -20.76 0.22
CA SER A 174 5.69 -20.85 1.70
C SER A 174 6.81 -20.08 2.38
N ASN A 175 8.05 -20.21 1.91
CA ASN A 175 9.19 -19.46 2.44
C ASN A 175 9.05 -17.96 2.19
N HIS A 176 8.62 -17.60 0.98
CA HIS A 176 8.34 -16.21 0.61
C HIS A 176 7.32 -15.57 1.54
N HIS A 177 6.19 -16.24 1.79
CA HIS A 177 5.18 -15.74 2.73
C HIS A 177 5.69 -15.64 4.17
N TYR A 178 6.43 -16.64 4.61
CA TYR A 178 7.02 -16.62 5.94
C TYR A 178 7.92 -15.39 6.15
N GLY A 179 8.63 -14.96 5.10
CA GLY A 179 9.46 -13.75 5.10
C GLY A 179 8.68 -12.45 5.39
N ALA A 180 7.38 -12.37 5.06
CA ALA A 180 6.56 -11.19 5.35
C ALA A 180 5.97 -11.19 6.77
N LEU A 181 5.84 -12.35 7.43
CA LEU A 181 5.17 -12.43 8.72
C LEU A 181 5.84 -11.59 9.80
N HIS A 182 7.17 -11.63 9.90
CA HIS A 182 7.89 -10.87 10.92
C HIS A 182 7.76 -9.34 10.75
N PRO A 183 8.06 -8.74 9.58
CA PRO A 183 7.88 -7.30 9.40
C PRO A 183 6.41 -6.86 9.54
N SER A 184 5.44 -7.69 9.13
CA SER A 184 4.02 -7.36 9.30
C SER A 184 3.54 -7.47 10.75
N LEU A 185 4.04 -8.44 11.51
CA LEU A 185 3.80 -8.51 12.96
C LEU A 185 4.43 -7.31 13.70
N ASP A 186 5.65 -6.93 13.32
CA ASP A 186 6.30 -5.71 13.80
C ASP A 186 5.43 -4.49 13.48
N CYS A 187 4.85 -4.42 12.27
CA CYS A 187 3.92 -3.36 11.92
C CYS A 187 2.71 -3.31 12.86
N GLU A 188 2.06 -4.42 13.17
CA GLU A 188 0.88 -4.43 14.05
C GLU A 188 1.13 -3.79 15.43
N VAL A 189 2.37 -3.85 15.93
CA VAL A 189 2.72 -3.45 17.30
C VAL A 189 3.60 -2.20 17.38
N LYS A 190 4.30 -1.80 16.30
CA LYS A 190 5.24 -0.65 16.28
C LYS A 190 4.69 0.60 15.57
N VAL A 191 3.56 0.50 14.86
CA VAL A 191 2.90 1.66 14.24
C VAL A 191 2.39 2.65 15.29
N ASP A 192 2.11 3.91 14.89
CA ASP A 192 1.39 4.84 15.77
C ASP A 192 0.04 4.20 16.15
N ILE A 193 -0.32 4.25 17.43
CA ILE A 193 -1.55 3.65 17.95
C ILE A 193 -2.82 4.24 17.29
N ARG A 194 -2.73 5.47 16.76
CA ARG A 194 -3.81 6.15 16.04
C ARG A 194 -3.89 5.71 14.57
N HIS A 195 -2.91 4.97 14.08
CA HIS A 195 -2.82 4.55 12.68
C HIS A 195 -3.59 3.25 12.40
N GLU A 196 -4.87 3.20 12.81
CA GLU A 196 -5.70 2.00 12.70
C GLU A 196 -5.77 1.40 11.28
N PRO A 197 -5.89 2.19 10.19
CA PRO A 197 -5.90 1.62 8.84
C PRO A 197 -4.62 0.84 8.51
N LEU A 198 -3.44 1.34 8.92
CA LEU A 198 -2.17 0.65 8.72
C LEU A 198 -2.08 -0.61 9.58
N LYS A 199 -2.51 -0.54 10.84
CA LYS A 199 -2.56 -1.70 11.72
C LYS A 199 -3.44 -2.82 11.15
N ASN A 200 -4.63 -2.48 10.67
CA ASN A 200 -5.56 -3.45 10.06
C ASN A 200 -5.00 -4.06 8.77
N TYR A 201 -4.31 -3.26 7.95
CA TYR A 201 -3.60 -3.74 6.77
C TYR A 201 -2.52 -4.77 7.13
N CYS A 202 -1.71 -4.49 8.15
CA CYS A 202 -0.66 -5.39 8.62
C CYS A 202 -1.23 -6.68 9.20
N HIS A 203 -2.31 -6.57 9.99
CA HIS A 203 -3.04 -7.72 10.52
C HIS A 203 -3.61 -8.62 9.43
N GLY A 204 -4.20 -8.03 8.38
CA GLY A 204 -4.71 -8.77 7.23
C GLY A 204 -3.62 -9.59 6.56
N ILE A 205 -2.44 -9.00 6.33
CA ILE A 205 -1.29 -9.70 5.75
C ILE A 205 -0.87 -10.89 6.61
N VAL A 206 -0.74 -10.71 7.93
CA VAL A 206 -0.32 -11.79 8.84
C VAL A 206 -1.31 -12.95 8.79
N GLU A 207 -2.61 -12.67 8.91
CA GLU A 207 -3.64 -13.71 8.93
C GLU A 207 -3.74 -14.45 7.59
N HIS A 208 -3.78 -13.72 6.47
CA HIS A 208 -3.88 -14.34 5.15
C HIS A 208 -2.64 -15.17 4.80
N GLN A 209 -1.43 -14.64 5.04
CA GLN A 209 -0.21 -15.38 4.71
C GLN A 209 0.01 -16.59 5.62
N LYS A 210 -0.43 -16.56 6.89
CA LYS A 210 -0.45 -17.76 7.76
C LYS A 210 -1.35 -18.85 7.19
N ILE A 211 -2.54 -18.49 6.69
CA ILE A 211 -3.47 -19.43 6.08
C ILE A 211 -2.85 -20.01 4.80
N GLU A 212 -2.29 -19.18 3.92
CA GLU A 212 -1.67 -19.63 2.66
C GLU A 212 -0.47 -20.55 2.91
N ILE A 213 0.38 -20.25 3.90
CA ILE A 213 1.48 -21.14 4.33
C ILE A 213 0.93 -22.52 4.72
N ASN A 214 -0.12 -22.58 5.54
CA ASN A 214 -0.67 -23.85 5.98
C ASN A 214 -1.33 -24.63 4.84
N ASN A 215 -2.02 -23.94 3.93
CA ASN A 215 -2.56 -24.55 2.72
C ASN A 215 -1.44 -25.17 1.88
N MET A 216 -0.34 -24.45 1.66
CA MET A 216 0.78 -24.97 0.88
C MET A 216 1.49 -26.15 1.57
N ARG A 217 1.64 -26.10 2.90
CA ARG A 217 2.17 -27.23 3.69
C ARG A 217 1.28 -28.46 3.61
N GLU A 218 -0.04 -28.27 3.65
CA GLU A 218 -1.00 -29.35 3.47
C GLU A 218 -0.89 -29.96 2.07
N GLN A 219 -0.73 -29.13 1.03
CA GLN A 219 -0.51 -29.58 -0.34
C GLN A 219 0.81 -30.35 -0.49
N LEU A 220 1.89 -29.89 0.15
CA LEU A 220 3.17 -30.59 0.21
C LEU A 220 3.03 -31.98 0.84
N CYS A 221 2.29 -32.09 1.95
CA CYS A 221 2.02 -33.37 2.59
C CYS A 221 1.18 -34.29 1.69
N LYS A 222 0.03 -33.81 1.21
CA LYS A 222 -0.93 -34.63 0.46
C LYS A 222 -0.40 -35.09 -0.90
N ARG A 223 0.35 -34.25 -1.61
CA ARG A 223 0.79 -34.52 -3.00
C ARG A 223 2.20 -35.10 -3.10
N PHE A 224 3.07 -34.74 -2.16
CA PHE A 224 4.50 -35.06 -2.23
C PHE A 224 5.01 -35.80 -0.99
N ASN A 225 4.13 -36.12 -0.03
CA ASN A 225 4.47 -36.79 1.23
C ASN A 225 5.50 -36.03 2.07
N VAL A 226 5.54 -34.69 1.96
CA VAL A 226 6.41 -33.79 2.73
C VAL A 226 5.57 -33.11 3.81
N CYS A 227 5.33 -33.82 4.92
CA CYS A 227 4.40 -33.36 5.98
C CYS A 227 5.09 -32.55 7.09
N ASP A 228 6.42 -32.59 7.14
CA ASP A 228 7.25 -31.92 8.13
C ASP A 228 7.90 -30.63 7.58
N PHE A 229 7.45 -30.13 6.42
CA PHE A 229 7.97 -28.89 5.85
C PHE A 229 7.80 -27.73 6.85
N GLN A 230 8.92 -27.08 7.17
CA GLN A 230 9.00 -25.90 7.99
C GLN A 230 9.43 -24.72 7.11
N PRO A 231 8.56 -23.71 6.93
CA PRO A 231 8.95 -22.50 6.21
C PRO A 231 10.09 -21.80 6.92
N SER A 232 11.06 -21.32 6.16
CA SER A 232 12.19 -20.54 6.67
C SER A 232 12.36 -19.25 5.89
N ALA A 233 12.72 -18.18 6.58
CA ALA A 233 13.23 -16.98 5.93
C ALA A 233 14.65 -17.28 5.43
N SER A 234 15.00 -16.82 4.23
CA SER A 234 16.30 -17.06 3.61
C SER A 234 17.50 -16.55 4.44
N ASN A 235 17.27 -15.71 5.46
CA ASN A 235 18.30 -15.04 6.25
C ASN A 235 18.20 -15.32 7.77
N ARG A 236 18.13 -16.59 8.18
CA ARG A 236 18.48 -16.97 9.56
C ARG A 236 19.48 -18.13 9.56
N GLU A 237 20.75 -17.77 9.42
CA GLU A 237 21.87 -18.41 10.11
C GLU A 237 22.43 -17.43 11.14
#